data_AF-A0A7Y1APP0-F1
#
_entry.id   AF-A0A7Y1APP0-F1
#
_cell.length_a   1.000
_cell.length_b   1.000
_cell.length_c   1.000
_cell.angle_alpha   90.00
_cell.angle_beta   90.00
_cell.angle_gamma   90.00
#
_symmetry.space_group_name_H-M   'P 1'
#
loop_
_entity.id
_entity.type
_entity.pdbx_description
1 polymer ?
#
loop_
_entity_poly.entity_id
_entity_poly.type
_entity_poly.pdbx_seq_one_letter_code
_entity_poly.pdbx_strand_id
1 'polypeptide(L)'
;MTYGLEVLDAKGVQTLGMEDFTLQRLATMTIPANRGSGAGTRGDYILMNVDGYSPATCFVTITPKAYSPYPQGAGHVYWGCVPTYKDLGGTQIGIITYCNYYEVDYKGDWIFKWKSEVVESIVEVVRVI
;
A
#
# COMPACT_ATOMS: atom_id res chain seq x y z
N MET A 1 -1.37 -38.76 4.44
CA MET A 1 -0.06 -38.48 3.83
C MET A 1 -0.03 -37.00 3.53
N THR A 2 0.61 -36.22 4.41
CA THR A 2 0.86 -34.80 4.20
C THR A 2 2.15 -34.69 3.40
N TYR A 3 2.10 -34.08 2.22
CA TYR A 3 3.28 -33.77 1.42
C TYR A 3 3.67 -32.33 1.76
N GLY A 4 4.84 -32.11 2.36
CA GLY A 4 5.24 -30.78 2.82
C GLY A 4 6.47 -30.76 3.73
N LEU A 5 6.91 -29.54 4.07
CA LEU A 5 7.94 -29.27 5.07
C LEU A 5 7.25 -28.97 6.41
N GLU A 6 7.50 -29.79 7.43
CA GLU A 6 7.06 -29.55 8.81
C GLU A 6 8.29 -29.55 9.73
N VAL A 7 8.49 -28.47 10.49
CA VAL A 7 9.57 -28.36 11.48
C VAL A 7 8.93 -28.24 12.86
N LEU A 8 9.27 -29.15 13.77
CA LEU A 8 8.79 -29.13 15.16
C LEU A 8 9.91 -28.73 16.12
N ASP A 9 9.54 -28.09 17.23
CA ASP A 9 10.46 -27.86 18.34
C ASP A 9 10.73 -29.14 19.15
N ALA A 10 11.62 -29.05 20.14
CA ALA A 10 11.96 -30.17 21.02
C ALA A 10 10.79 -30.69 21.89
N LYS A 11 9.67 -29.96 21.94
CA LYS A 11 8.44 -30.31 22.66
C LYS A 11 7.34 -30.84 21.73
N GLY A 12 7.62 -30.97 20.43
CA GLY A 12 6.67 -31.44 19.43
C GLY A 12 5.65 -30.39 18.99
N VAL A 13 5.90 -29.11 19.25
CA VAL A 13 5.08 -28.01 18.71
C VAL A 13 5.57 -27.67 17.32
N GLN A 14 4.66 -27.60 16.35
CA GLN A 14 4.99 -27.21 14.98
C GLN A 14 5.41 -25.73 14.94
N THR A 15 6.62 -25.49 14.44
CA THR A 15 7.24 -24.17 14.31
C THR A 15 7.25 -23.64 12.88
N LEU A 16 7.08 -24.52 11.89
CA LEU A 16 7.03 -24.18 10.48
C LEU A 16 6.24 -25.26 9.73
N GLY A 17 5.25 -24.86 8.93
CA GLY A 17 4.40 -25.72 8.13
C GLY A 17 4.21 -25.21 6.71
N MET A 18 3.51 -25.99 5.88
CA MET A 18 3.15 -25.58 4.52
C MET A 18 2.08 -24.48 4.51
N GLU A 19 1.26 -24.42 5.55
CA GLU A 19 0.34 -23.33 5.86
C GLU A 19 1.07 -21.98 5.90
N ASP A 20 2.25 -21.91 6.52
CA ASP A 20 3.03 -20.66 6.58
C ASP A 20 3.46 -20.13 5.18
N PHE A 21 3.33 -20.94 4.13
CA PHE A 21 3.62 -20.57 2.73
C PHE A 21 2.37 -20.46 1.85
N THR A 22 1.17 -20.68 2.39
CA THR A 22 -0.08 -20.61 1.64
C THR A 22 -0.64 -19.20 1.69
N LEU A 23 -0.69 -18.54 0.53
CA LEU A 23 -1.19 -17.17 0.38
C LEU A 23 -2.60 -17.17 -0.20
N GLN A 24 -3.53 -16.49 0.47
CA GLN A 24 -4.88 -16.22 -0.04
C GLN A 24 -5.09 -14.74 -0.26
N ARG A 25 -5.46 -14.35 -1.48
CA ARG A 25 -5.91 -12.98 -1.76
C ARG A 25 -7.31 -12.77 -1.21
N LEU A 26 -7.47 -11.80 -0.32
CA LEU A 26 -8.75 -11.42 0.29
C LEU A 26 -9.49 -10.36 -0.54
N ALA A 27 -8.77 -9.39 -1.08
CA ALA A 27 -9.37 -8.28 -1.80
C ALA A 27 -8.39 -7.69 -2.82
N THR A 28 -8.94 -7.03 -3.85
CA THR A 28 -8.19 -6.30 -4.86
C THR A 28 -8.91 -5.02 -5.26
N MET A 29 -8.16 -3.95 -5.51
CA MET A 29 -8.69 -2.66 -5.94
C MET A 29 -7.74 -2.03 -6.95
N THR A 30 -8.27 -1.46 -8.02
CA THR A 30 -7.48 -0.58 -8.91
C THR A 30 -7.60 0.86 -8.43
N ILE A 31 -6.46 1.48 -8.18
CA ILE A 31 -6.34 2.89 -7.84
C ILE A 31 -6.00 3.64 -9.13
N PRO A 32 -6.82 4.61 -9.56
CA PRO A 32 -6.54 5.39 -10.76
C PRO A 32 -5.29 6.26 -10.56
N ALA A 33 -4.63 6.60 -11.65
CA ALA A 33 -3.60 7.62 -11.62
C ALA A 33 -4.20 8.96 -11.16
N ASN A 34 -3.48 9.70 -10.32
CA ASN A 34 -3.93 10.99 -9.82
C ASN A 34 -2.76 11.97 -9.76
N ARG A 35 -2.97 13.14 -10.37
CA ARG A 35 -2.04 14.26 -10.28
C ARG A 35 -2.74 15.50 -9.78
N GLY A 36 -2.23 16.05 -8.68
CA GLY A 36 -2.82 17.22 -8.06
C GLY A 36 -1.94 17.79 -6.97
N SER A 37 -2.25 19.02 -6.57
CA SER A 37 -1.61 19.68 -5.45
C SER A 37 -2.53 20.74 -4.89
N GLY A 38 -2.32 21.12 -3.65
CA GLY A 38 -3.08 22.21 -3.05
C GLY A 38 -2.42 22.75 -1.78
N ALA A 39 -2.98 23.86 -1.31
CA ALA A 39 -2.62 24.44 -0.02
C ALA A 39 -3.29 23.67 1.14
N GLY A 40 -2.65 23.71 2.31
CA GLY A 40 -3.11 23.04 3.51
C GLY A 40 -2.77 21.57 3.56
N THR A 41 -3.28 20.91 4.61
CA THR A 41 -3.11 19.48 4.87
C THR A 41 -4.31 18.71 4.31
N ARG A 42 -4.04 17.68 3.52
CA ARG A 42 -5.06 16.75 3.04
C ARG A 42 -5.18 15.57 4.02
N GLY A 43 -6.42 15.08 4.22
CA GLY A 43 -6.74 14.07 5.25
C GLY A 43 -7.70 12.97 4.79
N ASP A 44 -8.18 13.01 3.55
CA ASP A 44 -9.03 11.97 2.99
C ASP A 44 -8.23 10.72 2.58
N TYR A 45 -8.94 9.65 2.25
CA TYR A 45 -8.39 8.37 1.78
C TYR A 45 -9.44 7.62 0.97
N ILE A 46 -9.00 6.70 0.12
CA ILE A 46 -9.90 5.76 -0.55
C ILE A 46 -10.10 4.58 0.39
N LEU A 47 -11.33 4.33 0.81
CA LEU A 47 -11.65 3.23 1.72
C LEU A 47 -11.70 1.90 0.96
N MET A 48 -11.03 0.88 1.48
CA MET A 48 -11.12 -0.50 1.01
C MET A 48 -11.56 -1.39 2.17
N ASN A 49 -12.75 -1.98 2.04
CA ASN A 49 -13.23 -3.01 2.96
C ASN A 49 -12.63 -4.36 2.56
N VAL A 50 -12.10 -5.08 3.53
CA VAL A 50 -11.39 -6.34 3.35
C VAL A 50 -11.85 -7.33 4.41
N ASP A 51 -12.81 -8.18 4.06
CA ASP A 51 -13.40 -9.13 4.99
C ASP A 51 -12.34 -10.09 5.54
N GLY A 52 -12.28 -10.14 6.89
CA GLY A 52 -11.28 -10.90 7.62
C GLY A 52 -9.86 -10.34 7.55
N TYR A 53 -9.67 -9.07 7.16
CA TYR A 53 -8.38 -8.42 7.35
C TYR A 53 -7.95 -8.47 8.82
N SER A 54 -6.68 -8.82 9.01
CA SER A 54 -6.00 -8.78 10.30
C SER A 54 -4.57 -8.33 10.03
N PRO A 55 -4.08 -7.24 10.63
CA PRO A 55 -2.71 -6.78 10.39
C PRO A 55 -1.64 -7.78 10.86
N ALA A 56 -2.01 -8.77 11.69
CA ALA A 56 -1.11 -9.81 12.16
C ALA A 56 -0.84 -10.92 11.12
N THR A 57 -1.79 -11.19 10.22
CA THR A 57 -1.70 -12.30 9.26
C THR A 57 -1.90 -11.86 7.81
N CYS A 58 -2.24 -10.59 7.58
CA CYS A 58 -2.40 -10.02 6.27
C CYS A 58 -1.32 -8.98 5.95
N PHE A 59 -0.92 -8.92 4.68
CA PHE A 59 -0.09 -7.86 4.14
C PHE A 59 -0.72 -7.27 2.88
N VAL A 60 -0.41 -6.01 2.62
CA VAL A 60 -0.93 -5.26 1.46
C VAL A 60 0.19 -5.14 0.43
N THR A 61 -0.08 -5.57 -0.81
CA THR A 61 0.80 -5.36 -1.95
C THR A 61 0.23 -4.25 -2.82
N ILE A 62 1.10 -3.37 -3.31
CA ILE A 62 0.75 -2.27 -4.19
C ILE A 62 1.63 -2.35 -5.42
N THR A 63 1.02 -2.72 -6.54
CA THR A 63 1.72 -2.98 -7.81
C THR A 63 1.32 -1.92 -8.83
N PRO A 64 2.23 -1.04 -9.27
CA PRO A 64 1.92 -0.08 -10.32
C PRO A 64 1.75 -0.82 -11.65
N LYS A 65 0.71 -0.48 -12.41
CA LYS A 65 0.53 -0.99 -13.78
C LYS A 65 1.51 -0.34 -14.75
N ALA A 66 1.94 0.89 -14.46
CA ALA A 66 3.01 1.58 -15.15
C ALA A 66 3.68 2.59 -14.20
N TYR A 67 5.01 2.57 -14.11
CA TYR A 67 5.77 3.55 -13.30
C TYR A 67 5.83 4.95 -13.94
N SER A 68 5.59 5.05 -15.25
CA SER A 68 5.46 6.32 -15.99
C SER A 68 4.70 6.05 -17.29
N PRO A 69 3.76 6.91 -17.70
CA PRO A 69 3.11 6.79 -19.01
C PRO A 69 3.98 7.32 -20.16
N TYR A 70 5.24 7.70 -19.88
CA TYR A 70 6.20 8.14 -20.88
C TYR A 70 7.35 7.11 -21.02
N PRO A 71 8.04 7.08 -22.19
CA PRO A 71 9.24 6.30 -22.36
C PRO A 71 10.27 6.59 -21.26
N GLN A 72 10.90 5.55 -20.72
CA GLN A 72 11.99 5.69 -19.75
C GLN A 72 13.13 6.52 -20.37
N GLY A 73 13.61 7.54 -19.65
CA GLY A 73 14.65 8.46 -20.14
C GLY A 73 14.14 9.85 -20.59
N ALA A 74 12.83 10.10 -20.57
CA ALA A 74 12.24 11.40 -20.96
C ALA A 74 12.41 12.55 -19.93
N GLY A 75 13.20 12.37 -18.87
CA GLY A 75 13.56 13.46 -17.94
C GLY A 75 12.44 13.97 -17.02
N HIS A 76 11.29 13.30 -16.94
CA HIS A 76 10.21 13.70 -16.02
C HIS A 76 10.46 13.13 -14.61
N VAL A 77 11.09 13.95 -13.76
CA VAL A 77 11.56 13.57 -12.42
C VAL A 77 10.43 13.43 -11.38
N TYR A 78 9.22 13.89 -11.69
CA TYR A 78 8.16 14.12 -10.70
C TYR A 78 6.84 13.41 -11.00
N TRP A 79 6.84 12.25 -11.66
CA TRP A 79 5.62 11.46 -11.78
C TRP A 79 5.98 9.98 -11.81
N GLY A 80 5.34 9.18 -10.95
CA GLY A 80 5.69 7.77 -10.82
C GLY A 80 5.54 7.17 -9.43
N CYS A 81 4.88 7.85 -8.49
CA CYS A 81 4.75 7.34 -7.13
C CYS A 81 3.65 6.28 -7.06
N VAL A 82 3.87 5.22 -6.28
CA VAL A 82 2.78 4.32 -5.88
C VAL A 82 2.00 4.95 -4.72
N PRO A 83 0.70 4.63 -4.55
CA PRO A 83 -0.01 5.02 -3.34
C PRO A 83 0.60 4.31 -2.12
N THR A 84 0.19 4.73 -0.93
CA THR A 84 0.45 4.00 0.31
C THR A 84 -0.87 3.65 1.00
N TYR A 85 -0.80 2.92 2.10
CA TYR A 85 -1.98 2.54 2.87
C TYR A 85 -1.78 2.81 4.36
N LYS A 86 -2.90 2.97 5.05
CA LYS A 86 -2.99 3.03 6.50
C LYS A 86 -3.99 1.99 6.96
N ASP A 87 -3.60 1.21 7.97
CA ASP A 87 -4.53 0.38 8.72
C ASP A 87 -5.51 1.26 9.49
N LEU A 88 -6.82 1.06 9.27
CA LEU A 88 -7.88 1.80 9.95
C LEU A 88 -8.47 1.02 11.13
N GLY A 89 -8.00 -0.20 11.37
CA GLY A 89 -8.55 -1.15 12.32
C GLY A 89 -9.73 -1.95 11.75
N GLY A 90 -10.06 -3.04 12.42
CA GLY A 90 -11.14 -3.93 11.99
C GLY A 90 -10.84 -4.56 10.63
N THR A 91 -11.81 -4.51 9.71
CA THR A 91 -11.72 -5.08 8.36
C THR A 91 -11.45 -4.04 7.27
N GLN A 92 -10.75 -2.94 7.60
CA GLN A 92 -10.66 -1.78 6.72
C GLN A 92 -9.23 -1.24 6.59
N ILE A 93 -8.88 -0.83 5.36
CA ILE A 93 -7.67 -0.06 5.08
C ILE A 93 -8.00 1.21 4.30
N GLY A 94 -7.24 2.27 4.54
CA GLY A 94 -7.33 3.54 3.84
C GLY A 94 -6.16 3.68 2.87
N ILE A 95 -6.44 3.83 1.58
CA ILE A 95 -5.42 4.06 0.56
C ILE A 95 -5.17 5.56 0.43
N ILE A 96 -3.93 5.97 0.65
CA ILE A 96 -3.47 7.35 0.60
C ILE A 96 -2.78 7.60 -0.74
N THR A 97 -3.29 8.59 -1.47
CA THR A 97 -2.81 8.94 -2.81
C THR A 97 -2.05 10.26 -2.87
N TYR A 98 -1.64 10.80 -1.72
CA TYR A 98 -0.93 12.07 -1.62
C TYR A 98 0.12 12.04 -0.51
N CYS A 99 1.04 13.00 -0.54
CA CYS A 99 1.88 13.35 0.58
C CYS A 99 1.55 14.77 1.05
N ASN A 100 1.55 14.96 2.37
CA ASN A 100 1.58 16.29 2.97
C ASN A 100 3.03 16.69 3.20
N TYR A 101 3.38 17.94 2.92
CA TYR A 101 4.71 18.48 3.11
C TYR A 101 4.64 19.96 3.50
N TYR A 102 5.76 20.49 3.94
CA TYR A 102 5.94 21.90 4.23
C TYR A 102 6.96 22.49 3.25
N GLU A 103 6.77 23.74 2.89
CA GLU A 103 7.76 24.54 2.16
C GLU A 103 7.80 25.95 2.74
N VAL A 104 8.86 26.69 2.45
CA VAL A 104 9.01 28.08 2.87
C VAL A 104 8.46 28.98 1.76
N ASP A 105 7.60 29.92 2.12
CA ASP A 105 7.10 30.92 1.17
C ASP A 105 8.12 32.04 0.90
N TYR A 106 7.75 33.02 0.06
CA TYR A 106 8.65 34.14 -0.28
C TYR A 106 8.94 35.08 0.91
N LYS A 107 8.18 35.00 2.00
CA LYS A 107 8.37 35.78 3.23
C LYS A 107 9.21 35.06 4.27
N GLY A 108 9.50 33.77 4.06
CA GLY A 108 10.18 32.93 5.04
C GLY A 108 9.24 32.15 5.95
N ASP A 109 7.92 32.20 5.71
CA ASP A 109 6.92 31.51 6.53
C ASP A 109 6.74 30.07 6.05
N TRP A 110 6.62 29.13 7.00
CA TRP A 110 6.30 27.74 6.69
C TRP A 110 4.84 27.62 6.25
N ILE A 111 4.62 27.11 5.04
CA ILE A 111 3.29 26.82 4.51
C ILE A 111 3.08 25.32 4.31
N PHE A 112 1.90 24.85 4.70
CA PHE A 112 1.49 23.46 4.51
C PHE A 112 0.92 23.27 3.12
N LYS A 113 1.31 22.18 2.47
CA LYS A 113 0.84 21.78 1.15
C LYS A 113 0.65 20.28 1.06
N TRP A 114 -0.10 19.87 0.05
CA TRP A 114 -0.20 18.47 -0.34
C TRP A 114 0.09 18.30 -1.83
N LYS A 115 0.58 17.11 -2.20
CA LYS A 115 0.87 16.72 -3.58
C LYS A 115 0.45 15.28 -3.83
N SER A 116 -0.15 15.02 -4.99
CA SER A 116 -0.49 13.70 -5.51
C SER A 116 0.21 13.53 -6.85
N GLU A 117 1.01 12.49 -6.98
CA GLU A 117 1.70 12.09 -8.22
C GLU A 117 1.63 10.57 -8.41
N VAL A 118 0.47 10.01 -8.08
CA VAL A 118 0.23 8.58 -8.03
C VAL A 118 -0.03 8.03 -9.43
N VAL A 119 0.60 6.90 -9.76
CA VAL A 119 0.32 6.13 -10.98
C VAL A 119 -0.76 5.09 -10.76
N GLU A 120 -1.41 4.68 -11.85
CA GLU A 120 -2.41 3.62 -11.77
C GLU A 120 -1.78 2.36 -11.17
N SER A 121 -2.38 1.86 -10.09
CA SER A 121 -1.83 0.78 -9.28
C SER A 121 -2.92 -0.22 -8.89
N ILE A 122 -2.55 -1.49 -8.75
CA ILE A 122 -3.39 -2.52 -8.17
C ILE A 122 -2.97 -2.67 -6.71
N VAL A 123 -3.93 -2.52 -5.81
CA VAL A 123 -3.77 -2.84 -4.39
C VAL A 123 -4.38 -4.22 -4.16
N GLU A 124 -3.63 -5.12 -3.55
CA GLU A 124 -4.13 -6.43 -3.15
C GLU A 124 -3.86 -6.65 -1.66
N VAL A 125 -4.80 -7.29 -0.98
CA VAL A 125 -4.61 -7.71 0.41
C VAL A 125 -4.56 -9.22 0.43
N VAL A 126 -3.45 -9.74 0.99
CA VAL A 126 -3.13 -11.15 1.01
C VAL A 126 -3.01 -11.60 2.45
N ARG A 127 -3.53 -12.79 2.76
CA ARG A 127 -3.43 -13.45 4.05
C ARG A 127 -2.52 -14.67 3.95
N VAL A 128 -1.68 -14.87 4.95
CA VAL A 128 -0.98 -16.15 5.20
C VAL A 128 -1.94 -17.07 5.96
N ILE A 129 -2.21 -18.26 5.42
CA ILE A 129 -3.15 -19.24 6.01
C ILE A 129 -2.40 -20.38 6.65
#